data_AF-Q9CJ49-F1
#
_entry.id   AF-Q9CJ49-F1
#
_cell.length_a   1.000
_cell.length_b   1.000
_cell.length_c   1.000
_cell.angle_alpha   90.00
_cell.angle_beta   90.00
_cell.angle_gamma   90.00
#
_symmetry.space_group_name_H-M   'P 1'
#
loop_
_entity.id
_entity.type
_entity.pdbx_description
1 polymer ?
#
loop_
_entity_poly.entity_id
_entity_poly.type
_entity_poly.pdbx_seq_one_letter_code
_entity_poly.pdbx_strand_id
1 'polypeptide(L)' 'MFLLLILFLAMLLFIKGFFKIVLPALIILMILKFLFGGLMLLLSPHFWGTLLVISIIVWLVRASRSRYY' A
#
# COMPACT_ATOMS: atom_id res chain seq x y z
N MET A 1 -35.72 -24.15 -15.16
CA MET A 1 -34.38 -24.77 -15.26
C MET A 1 -33.46 -24.01 -16.21
N PHE A 2 -33.86 -23.76 -17.46
CA PHE A 2 -33.05 -22.99 -18.43
C PHE A 2 -32.68 -21.55 -18.00
N LEU A 3 -33.62 -20.85 -17.37
CA LEU A 3 -33.43 -19.47 -16.89
C LEU A 3 -32.33 -19.35 -15.82
N LEU A 4 -32.29 -20.29 -14.88
CA LEU A 4 -31.23 -20.39 -13.86
C LEU A 4 -29.85 -20.60 -14.49
N LEU A 5 -29.79 -21.39 -15.56
CA LEU A 5 -28.55 -21.72 -16.25
C LEU A 5 -28.00 -20.50 -17.00
N ILE A 6 -28.86 -19.73 -17.67
CA ILE A 6 -28.50 -18.46 -18.33
C ILE A 6 -27.99 -17.43 -17.30
N LEU A 7 -28.67 -17.33 -16.17
CA LEU A 7 -28.32 -16.40 -15.10
C LEU A 7 -26.96 -16.75 -14.47
N PHE A 8 -26.70 -18.05 -14.25
CA PHE A 8 -25.40 -18.55 -13.81
C PHE A 8 -24.30 -18.24 -14.82
N LEU A 9 -24.55 -18.45 -16.12
CA LEU A 9 -23.58 -18.18 -17.18
C LEU A 9 -23.24 -16.69 -17.27
N ALA A 10 -24.26 -15.82 -17.18
CA ALA A 10 -24.09 -14.37 -17.15
C ALA A 10 -23.27 -13.92 -15.94
N MET A 11 -23.55 -14.46 -14.75
CA MET A 11 -22.79 -14.18 -13.53
C MET A 11 -21.32 -14.59 -13.67
N LEU A 12 -21.06 -15.75 -14.27
CA LEU A 12 -19.71 -16.27 -14.48
C LEU A 12 -18.92 -15.41 -15.49
N LEU A 13 -19.58 -14.95 -16.56
CA LEU A 13 -19.03 -13.97 -17.51
C LEU A 13 -18.73 -12.62 -16.85
N PHE A 14 -19.62 -12.14 -15.99
CA PHE A 14 -19.46 -10.88 -15.27
C PHE A 14 -18.26 -10.93 -14.31
N ILE A 15 -18.13 -12.02 -13.56
CA ILE A 15 -16.97 -12.27 -12.68
C ILE A 15 -15.68 -12.30 -13.52
N LYS A 16 -15.67 -13.03 -14.65
CA LYS A 16 -14.49 -13.08 -15.54
C LYS A 16 -14.10 -11.68 -16.06
N GLY A 17 -15.07 -10.86 -16.43
CA GLY A 17 -14.84 -9.48 -16.89
C GLY A 17 -14.30 -8.58 -15.76
N PHE A 18 -14.88 -8.70 -14.57
CA PHE A 18 -14.45 -7.95 -13.38
C PHE A 18 -12.99 -8.25 -13.02
N PHE A 19 -12.60 -9.52 -13.00
CA PHE A 19 -11.23 -9.90 -12.67
C PHE A 19 -10.21 -9.51 -13.74
N LYS A 20 -10.59 -9.48 -15.03
CA LYS A 20 -9.68 -9.10 -16.13
C LYS A 20 -9.45 -7.60 -16.28
N ILE A 21 -10.43 -6.76 -15.92
CA ILE A 21 -10.39 -5.32 -16.23
C ILE A 21 -10.44 -4.49 -14.95
N VAL A 22 -11.43 -4.76 -14.09
CA VAL A 22 -11.69 -3.94 -12.90
C VAL A 22 -10.63 -4.19 -11.82
N LEU A 23 -10.30 -5.44 -11.54
CA LEU A 23 -9.25 -5.76 -10.56
C LEU A 23 -7.89 -5.12 -10.90
N PRO A 24 -7.33 -5.30 -12.12
CA PRO A 24 -6.04 -4.70 -12.43
C PRO A 24 -6.09 -3.17 -12.40
N ALA A 25 -7.19 -2.54 -12.84
CA ALA A 25 -7.37 -1.10 -12.72
C ALA A 25 -7.37 -0.63 -11.25
N LEU A 26 -8.05 -1.36 -10.35
CA LEU A 26 -8.05 -1.08 -8.92
C LEU A 26 -6.67 -1.25 -8.29
N ILE A 27 -5.92 -2.29 -8.68
CA ILE A 27 -4.54 -2.51 -8.20
C ILE A 27 -3.63 -1.35 -8.64
N ILE A 28 -3.72 -0.94 -9.91
CA ILE A 28 -2.95 0.20 -10.43
C ILE A 28 -3.30 1.48 -9.66
N LEU A 29 -4.58 1.74 -9.42
CA LEU A 29 -5.05 2.87 -8.60
C LEU A 29 -4.49 2.82 -7.18
N MET A 30 -4.45 1.64 -6.56
CA MET A 30 -3.95 1.48 -5.20
C MET A 30 -2.45 1.75 -5.13
N ILE A 31 -1.67 1.23 -6.09
CA ILE A 31 -0.23 1.49 -6.21
C ILE A 31 0.02 2.98 -6.44
N LEU A 32 -0.73 3.60 -7.35
CA LEU A 32 -0.60 5.03 -7.66
C LEU A 32 -0.89 5.88 -6.42
N LYS A 33 -1.97 5.59 -5.68
CA LYS A 33 -2.32 6.28 -4.44
C LYS A 33 -1.25 6.11 -3.37
N PHE A 34 -0.66 4.93 -3.25
CA PHE A 34 0.43 4.66 -2.33
C PHE A 34 1.69 5.46 -2.68
N LEU A 35 2.08 5.50 -3.96
CA LEU A 35 3.22 6.28 -4.43
C LEU A 35 3.04 7.77 -4.16
N PHE A 36 1.88 8.33 -4.51
CA PHE A 36 1.57 9.73 -4.24
C PHE A 36 1.52 10.05 -2.74
N GLY A 37 0.93 9.16 -1.93
CA GLY A 37 0.91 9.30 -0.47
C GLY A 37 2.33 9.28 0.12
N GLY A 38 3.19 8.37 -0.34
CA GLY A 38 4.60 8.29 0.05
C GLY A 38 5.40 9.54 -0.34
N LEU A 39 5.19 10.05 -1.56
CA LEU A 39 5.78 11.32 -2.02
C LEU A 39 5.33 12.51 -1.15
N MET A 40 4.04 12.59 -0.81
CA MET A 40 3.51 13.63 0.08
C MET A 40 4.09 13.55 1.50
N LEU A 41 4.31 12.34 2.02
CA LEU A 41 4.99 12.15 3.30
C LEU A 41 6.42 12.70 3.26
N LEU A 42 7.16 12.45 2.17
CA LEU A 42 8.51 13.00 1.98
C LEU A 42 8.53 14.53 1.83
N LEU A 43 7.43 15.16 1.46
CA LEU A 43 7.32 16.62 1.42
C LEU A 43 6.88 17.22 2.76
N SER A 44 6.44 16.40 3.71
CA SER A 44 5.97 16.86 5.00
C SER A 44 7.14 17.14 5.97
N PRO A 45 7.23 18.35 6.54
CA PRO A 45 8.24 18.66 7.56
C PRO A 45 8.16 17.74 8.79
N HIS A 46 6.96 17.26 9.12
CA HIS A 46 6.72 16.36 10.24
C HIS A 46 7.37 14.98 10.03
N PHE A 47 7.38 14.48 8.78
CA PHE A 47 7.98 13.20 8.45
C PHE A 47 9.50 13.25 8.63
N TRP A 48 10.14 14.31 8.13
CA TRP A 48 11.58 14.54 8.32
C TRP A 48 11.94 14.74 9.80
N GLY A 49 11.14 15.50 10.55
CA GLY A 49 11.32 15.65 11.99
C GLY A 49 11.27 14.31 12.72
N THR A 50 10.32 13.46 12.38
CA THR A 50 10.19 12.11 12.96
C THR A 50 11.40 11.23 12.61
N LEU A 51 11.85 11.25 11.35
CA LEU A 51 13.05 10.54 10.90
C LEU A 51 14.32 10.97 11.64
N LEU A 52 14.48 12.28 11.87
CA LEU A 52 15.61 12.84 12.63
C LEU A 52 15.57 12.37 14.08
N VAL A 53 14.40 12.43 14.74
CA VAL A 53 14.24 11.96 16.12
C VAL A 53 14.58 10.47 16.24
N ILE A 54 14.06 9.64 15.34
CA ILE A 54 14.38 8.20 15.31
C ILE A 54 15.89 7.99 15.12
N SER A 55 16.51 8.73 14.20
CA SER A 55 17.95 8.63 13.94
C SER A 55 18.79 9.03 15.16
N ILE A 56 18.39 10.06 15.89
CA ILE A 56 19.04 10.48 17.15
C ILE A 56 18.90 9.39 18.22
N ILE A 57 17.71 8.79 18.38
CA ILE A 57 17.49 7.71 19.35
C ILE A 57 18.38 6.50 19.00
N VAL A 58 18.40 6.09 17.74
CA VAL A 58 19.25 4.98 17.27
C VAL A 58 20.72 5.26 17.52
N TRP A 59 21.18 6.48 17.21
CA TRP A 59 22.55 6.90 17.49
C TRP A 59 22.87 6.86 18.99
N LEU A 60 21.99 7.38 19.84
CA LEU A 60 22.16 7.39 21.30
C LEU A 60 22.26 5.97 21.85
N VAL A 61 21.40 5.05 21.41
CA VAL A 61 21.44 3.64 21.80
C VAL A 61 22.76 3.01 21.40
N ARG A 62 23.24 3.28 20.17
CA ARG A 62 24.52 2.77 19.68
C ARG A 62 25.71 3.33 20.47
N ALA A 63 25.71 4.64 20.72
CA ALA A 63 26.77 5.32 21.48
C ALA A 63 26.83 4.83 22.93
N SER A 64 25.67 4.61 23.56
CA SER A 64 25.57 4.03 24.91
C SER A 64 26.19 2.63 24.96
N ARG A 65 25.81 1.72 24.06
CA ARG A 65 26.36 0.36 24.03
C ARG A 65 27.87 0.31 23.80
N SER A 66 28.42 1.24 22.99
CA SER A 66 29.87 1.34 22.75
C SER A 66 30.66 1.82 23.98
N ARG A 67 30.00 2.34 25.01
CA ARG A 67 30.64 2.85 26.23
C ARG A 67 30.65 1.85 27.39
N TYR A 68 29.86 0.77 27.29
CA TYR A 68 29.73 -0.28 28.29
C TYR A 68 30.47 -1.58 27.92
N TYR A 69 31.17 -1.60 26.78
CA TYR A 69 32.15 -2.60 26.36
C TYR A 69 33.51 -1.91 26.19
#